data_AF-A0A1V5DE67-F1
#
_entry.id   AF-A0A1V5DE67-F1
#
_cell.length_a   1.000
_cell.length_b   1.000
_cell.length_c   1.000
_cell.angle_alpha   90.00
_cell.angle_beta   90.00
_cell.angle_gamma   90.00
#
_symmetry.space_group_name_H-M   'P 1'
#
loop_
_entity.id
_entity.type
_entity.pdbx_description
1 polymer ?
#
loop_
_entity_poly.entity_id
_entity_poly.type
_entity_poly.pdbx_seq_one_letter_code
_entity_poly.pdbx_strand_id
1 'polypeptide(L)'
;MGGWGSGRGNSYSKKKTTESQHRIDIRWLKNHGCLNPGSIGSLSWSYRGEQTGSIGYRMEANRLILNYRHRPHGVDWEQEVEQAITFDRTTCNYGGQRRWFLCPRCWKRVAVLYGVEKFFLCRHCYRLTYGSQQEGAVDRMMRKQRKIRERLHASQILVDPILFKPKGMHQKTFDRLREDADYASKLSSLIICQRLGIKI
;
A
#
# COMPACT_ATOMS: atom_id res chain seq x y z
N MET A 1 22.99 -0.08 3.62
CA MET A 1 22.73 0.64 2.35
C MET A 1 21.28 1.12 2.33
N GLY A 2 21.08 2.44 2.36
CA GLY A 2 19.80 3.08 2.70
C GLY A 2 18.70 2.86 1.67
N GLY A 3 17.55 2.37 2.15
CA GLY A 3 16.34 2.15 1.35
C GLY A 3 15.59 3.45 1.00
N TRP A 4 14.52 3.27 0.22
CA TRP A 4 13.65 4.32 -0.29
C TRP A 4 13.24 5.34 0.79
N GLY A 5 13.36 6.63 0.48
CA GLY A 5 12.97 7.73 1.37
C GLY A 5 14.10 8.47 2.09
N SER A 6 15.36 8.11 1.83
CA SER A 6 16.57 8.71 2.45
C SER A 6 16.90 10.15 2.00
N GLY A 7 16.13 10.72 1.06
CA GLY A 7 16.21 12.14 0.73
C GLY A 7 15.73 13.00 1.90
N ARG A 8 16.70 13.51 2.69
CA ARG A 8 16.52 14.56 3.69
C ARG A 8 16.03 15.84 3.00
N GLY A 9 14.73 16.07 3.06
CA GLY A 9 14.10 17.38 2.91
C GLY A 9 13.47 17.72 4.26
N ASN A 10 13.92 18.81 4.87
CA ASN A 10 13.61 19.17 6.24
C ASN A 10 12.14 19.63 6.41
N SER A 11 11.63 19.42 7.64
CA SER A 11 10.42 19.99 8.24
C SER A 11 9.09 19.20 8.14
N TYR A 12 8.62 18.80 9.33
CA TYR A 12 7.40 18.08 9.72
C TYR A 12 7.32 16.58 9.36
N SER A 13 7.07 15.77 10.40
CA SER A 13 6.92 14.30 10.30
C SER A 13 6.11 13.90 9.08
N LYS A 14 6.74 13.18 8.12
CA LYS A 14 6.02 12.63 6.97
C LYS A 14 4.82 11.84 7.50
N LYS A 15 3.61 12.18 7.04
CA LYS A 15 2.40 11.49 7.46
C LYS A 15 2.56 10.00 7.16
N LYS A 16 2.05 9.12 8.04
CA LYS A 16 2.05 7.67 7.75
C LYS A 16 1.29 7.41 6.45
N THR A 17 1.84 6.56 5.59
CA THR A 17 1.26 6.23 4.28
C THR A 17 0.41 4.98 4.37
N THR A 18 -0.65 4.86 3.57
CA THR A 18 -1.54 3.68 3.61
C THR A 18 -0.82 2.36 3.29
N GLU A 19 0.23 2.40 2.46
CA GLU A 19 0.97 1.25 1.94
C GLU A 19 1.95 0.66 2.96
N SER A 20 2.32 1.44 3.98
CA SER A 20 3.23 1.02 5.05
C SER A 20 2.50 0.44 6.27
N GLN A 21 1.17 0.38 6.25
CA GLN A 21 0.37 -0.08 7.38
C GLN A 21 -0.25 -1.45 7.13
N HIS A 22 -0.45 -2.22 8.20
CA HIS A 22 -1.27 -3.42 8.16
C HIS A 22 -2.70 -3.04 7.79
N ARG A 23 -3.27 -3.76 6.82
CA ARG A 23 -4.60 -3.44 6.27
C ARG A 23 -5.49 -4.66 6.21
N ILE A 24 -6.76 -4.45 6.51
CA ILE A 24 -7.82 -5.45 6.35
C ILE A 24 -8.72 -4.96 5.23
N ASP A 25 -8.87 -5.75 4.17
CA ASP A 25 -9.71 -5.43 3.02
C ASP A 25 -10.87 -6.42 2.92
N ILE A 26 -12.11 -5.92 2.98
CA ILE A 26 -13.32 -6.77 2.95
C ILE A 26 -13.44 -7.52 1.62
N ARG A 27 -12.88 -6.98 0.54
CA ARG A 27 -12.88 -7.63 -0.78
C ARG A 27 -11.90 -8.79 -0.80
N TRP A 28 -10.75 -8.63 -0.15
CA TRP A 28 -9.80 -9.73 0.02
C TRP A 28 -10.42 -10.86 0.83
N LEU A 29 -11.07 -10.54 1.97
CA LEU A 29 -11.80 -11.51 2.77
C LEU A 29 -12.89 -12.23 1.97
N LYS A 30 -13.64 -11.50 1.14
CA LYS A 30 -14.66 -12.08 0.25
C LYS A 30 -14.04 -13.08 -0.71
N ASN A 31 -12.96 -12.70 -1.39
CA ASN A 31 -12.33 -13.51 -2.42
C ASN A 31 -11.65 -14.78 -1.85
N HIS A 32 -11.30 -14.79 -0.56
CA HIS A 32 -10.72 -15.93 0.13
C HIS A 32 -11.75 -16.74 0.94
N GLY A 33 -13.05 -16.46 0.78
CA GLY A 33 -14.11 -17.21 1.46
C GLY A 33 -14.21 -16.97 2.98
N CYS A 34 -13.54 -15.95 3.51
CA CYS A 34 -13.46 -15.70 4.96
C CYS A 34 -14.70 -15.00 5.55
N LEU A 35 -15.65 -14.56 4.71
CA LEU A 35 -16.83 -13.78 5.14
C LEU A 35 -18.03 -14.64 5.59
N ASN A 36 -17.83 -15.94 5.77
CA ASN A 36 -18.85 -16.86 6.24
C ASN A 36 -19.03 -16.72 7.76
N PRO A 37 -20.27 -16.58 8.27
CA PRO A 37 -20.50 -16.54 9.72
C PRO A 37 -19.96 -17.81 10.39
N GLY A 38 -19.30 -17.65 11.54
CA GLY A 38 -18.64 -18.75 12.27
C GLY A 38 -17.22 -19.03 11.82
N SER A 39 -16.73 -18.45 10.71
CA SER A 39 -15.34 -18.59 10.30
C SER A 39 -14.39 -17.96 11.32
N ILE A 40 -13.37 -18.71 11.72
CA ILE A 40 -12.28 -18.25 12.57
C ILE A 40 -10.99 -18.43 11.78
N GLY A 41 -10.07 -17.48 11.92
CA GLY A 41 -8.77 -17.58 11.28
C GLY A 41 -7.82 -16.50 11.75
N SER A 42 -6.72 -16.36 11.03
CA SER A 42 -5.75 -15.29 11.24
C SER A 42 -5.52 -14.52 9.95
N LEU A 43 -5.20 -13.24 10.11
CA LEU A 43 -4.66 -12.39 9.06
C LEU A 43 -3.20 -12.14 9.40
N SER A 44 -2.31 -12.34 8.44
CA SER A 44 -0.89 -12.03 8.57
C SER A 44 -0.44 -11.10 7.46
N TRP A 45 0.55 -10.27 7.77
CA TRP A 45 1.18 -9.38 6.81
C TRP A 45 2.67 -9.66 6.78
N SER A 46 3.24 -9.66 5.57
CA SER A 46 4.67 -9.82 5.38
C SER A 46 5.25 -8.67 4.56
N TYR A 47 6.51 -8.36 4.80
CA TYR A 47 7.30 -7.43 4.01
C TYR A 47 8.60 -8.12 3.63
N ARG A 48 8.87 -8.22 2.33
CA ARG A 48 10.05 -8.93 1.78
C ARG A 48 10.21 -10.38 2.29
N GLY A 49 9.09 -11.07 2.53
CA GLY A 49 9.07 -12.46 3.00
C GLY A 49 9.09 -12.61 4.52
N GLU A 50 9.40 -11.56 5.28
CA GLU A 50 9.36 -11.58 6.74
C GLU A 50 7.98 -11.19 7.25
N GLN A 51 7.42 -11.96 8.18
CA GLN A 51 6.15 -11.65 8.81
C GLN A 51 6.30 -10.40 9.70
N THR A 52 5.53 -9.36 9.39
CA THR A 52 5.53 -8.08 10.10
C THR A 52 4.43 -7.96 11.14
N GLY A 53 3.46 -8.87 11.12
CA GLY A 53 2.39 -8.92 12.12
C GLY A 53 1.35 -9.98 11.77
N SER A 54 0.59 -10.37 12.77
CA SER A 54 -0.60 -11.21 12.63
C SER A 54 -1.66 -10.81 13.64
N ILE A 55 -2.92 -11.02 13.26
CA ILE A 55 -4.07 -10.90 14.16
C ILE A 55 -4.99 -12.10 13.99
N GLY A 56 -5.66 -12.50 15.05
CA GLY A 56 -6.77 -13.44 14.99
C GLY A 56 -8.06 -12.73 14.62
N TYR A 57 -9.00 -13.45 13.99
CA TYR A 57 -10.34 -12.96 13.75
C TYR A 57 -11.40 -14.05 13.91
N ARG A 58 -12.60 -13.61 14.28
CA ARG A 58 -13.84 -14.39 14.28
C ARG A 58 -14.89 -13.64 13.46
N MET A 59 -15.50 -14.31 12.52
CA MET A 59 -16.51 -13.77 11.62
C MET A 59 -17.90 -14.05 12.17
N GLU A 60 -18.73 -13.02 12.31
CA GLU A 60 -20.14 -13.14 12.63
C GLU A 60 -21.01 -12.62 11.47
N ALA A 61 -22.34 -12.81 11.56
CA ALA A 61 -23.26 -12.46 10.46
C ALA A 61 -23.18 -10.98 10.03
N ASN A 62 -23.02 -10.07 11.00
CA ASN A 62 -23.04 -8.62 10.79
C ASN A 62 -21.80 -7.89 11.34
N ARG A 63 -20.79 -8.62 11.84
CA ARG A 63 -19.56 -8.01 12.35
C ARG A 63 -18.36 -8.93 12.22
N LEU A 64 -17.18 -8.32 12.14
CA LEU A 64 -15.88 -8.96 12.27
C LEU A 64 -15.34 -8.66 13.66
N ILE A 65 -14.97 -9.69 14.41
CA ILE A 65 -14.30 -9.54 15.69
C ILE A 65 -12.81 -9.83 15.49
N LEU A 66 -11.97 -8.89 15.86
CA LEU A 66 -10.53 -9.01 15.82
C LEU A 66 -9.98 -9.25 17.22
N ASN A 67 -9.01 -10.15 17.33
CA ASN A 67 -8.29 -10.43 18.57
C ASN A 67 -6.79 -10.35 18.31
N TYR A 68 -6.12 -9.42 18.99
CA TYR A 68 -4.70 -9.21 18.81
C TYR A 68 -4.06 -8.56 20.02
N ARG A 69 -2.72 -8.58 20.04
CA ARG A 69 -1.93 -7.88 21.03
C ARG A 69 -1.45 -6.56 20.48
N HIS A 70 -1.58 -5.51 21.28
CA HIS A 70 -1.06 -4.19 20.97
C HIS A 70 -0.06 -3.78 22.04
N ARG A 71 1.15 -3.45 21.61
CA ARG A 71 2.18 -2.87 22.46
C ARG A 71 2.20 -1.35 22.29
N PRO A 72 1.81 -0.56 23.30
CA PRO A 72 1.94 0.89 23.23
C PRO A 72 3.41 1.30 23.15
N HIS A 73 3.66 2.47 22.55
CA HIS A 73 5.03 2.97 22.42
C HIS A 73 5.60 3.38 23.78
N GLY A 74 6.84 2.99 24.06
CA GLY A 74 7.54 3.36 25.31
C GLY A 74 7.20 2.50 26.53
N VAL A 75 6.45 1.42 26.35
CA VAL A 75 6.16 0.45 27.42
C VAL A 75 6.49 -0.99 26.98
N ASP A 76 6.83 -1.83 27.95
CA ASP A 76 7.27 -3.22 27.72
C ASP A 76 6.17 -4.26 27.94
N TRP A 77 4.93 -3.83 28.10
CA TRP A 77 3.78 -4.72 28.26
C TRP A 77 2.88 -4.70 27.02
N GLU A 78 2.27 -5.85 26.75
CA GLU A 78 1.32 -6.04 25.66
C GLU A 78 -0.12 -6.02 26.20
N GLN A 79 -1.02 -5.32 25.51
CA GLN A 79 -2.45 -5.36 25.81
C GLN A 79 -3.16 -6.32 24.88
N GLU A 80 -3.99 -7.20 25.41
CA GLU A 80 -4.98 -7.90 24.59
C GLU A 80 -6.10 -6.93 24.18
N VAL A 81 -6.41 -6.93 22.89
CA VAL A 81 -7.41 -6.07 22.29
C VAL A 81 -8.39 -6.94 21.53
N GLU A 82 -9.65 -6.91 21.97
CA GLU A 82 -10.79 -7.35 21.18
C GLU A 82 -11.43 -6.12 20.52
N GLN A 83 -11.60 -6.16 19.20
CA GLN A 83 -12.22 -5.08 18.45
C GLN A 83 -13.33 -5.62 17.53
N ALA A 84 -14.56 -5.13 17.74
CA ALA A 84 -15.68 -5.40 16.84
C ALA A 84 -15.77 -4.36 15.71
N ILE A 85 -15.93 -4.84 14.48
CA ILE A 85 -16.11 -4.04 13.27
C ILE A 85 -17.42 -4.44 12.61
N THR A 86 -18.41 -3.55 12.64
CA THR A 86 -19.73 -3.79 12.06
C THR A 86 -19.68 -3.76 10.52
N PHE A 87 -20.54 -4.56 9.90
CA PHE A 87 -20.77 -4.54 8.46
C PHE A 87 -21.98 -3.70 8.08
N ASP A 88 -21.92 -3.14 6.89
CA ASP A 88 -23.07 -2.57 6.21
C ASP A 88 -23.15 -3.08 4.77
N ARG A 89 -24.30 -2.91 4.13
CA ARG A 89 -24.60 -3.47 2.81
C ARG A 89 -25.21 -2.40 1.91
N THR A 90 -24.78 -2.40 0.65
CA THR A 90 -25.42 -1.62 -0.41
C THR A 90 -25.88 -2.57 -1.50
N THR A 91 -27.07 -2.36 -2.06
CA THR A 91 -27.53 -3.08 -3.25
C THR A 91 -26.66 -2.73 -4.45
N CYS A 92 -26.47 -3.69 -5.35
CA CYS A 92 -25.72 -3.49 -6.59
C CYS A 92 -26.69 -3.40 -7.78
N ASN A 93 -26.35 -2.57 -8.77
CA ASN A 93 -27.20 -2.32 -9.95
C ASN A 93 -27.50 -3.60 -10.77
N TYR A 94 -26.56 -4.54 -10.81
CA TYR A 94 -26.69 -5.81 -11.55
C TYR A 94 -27.06 -7.00 -10.65
N GLY A 95 -27.71 -6.73 -9.52
CA GLY A 95 -28.07 -7.74 -8.52
C GLY A 95 -26.98 -8.01 -7.48
N GLY A 96 -27.40 -8.57 -6.35
CA GLY A 96 -26.54 -8.87 -5.21
C GLY A 96 -26.28 -7.67 -4.28
N GLN A 97 -25.41 -7.89 -3.30
CA GLN A 97 -25.09 -6.92 -2.26
C GLN A 97 -23.58 -6.76 -2.10
N ARG A 98 -23.14 -5.52 -1.94
CA ARG A 98 -21.76 -5.18 -1.58
C ARG A 98 -21.69 -4.95 -0.08
N ARG A 99 -20.90 -5.77 0.61
CA ARG A 99 -20.57 -5.56 2.02
C ARG A 99 -19.48 -4.50 2.16
N TRP A 100 -19.59 -3.71 3.23
CA TRP A 100 -18.66 -2.67 3.65
C TRP A 100 -18.33 -2.87 5.13
N PHE A 101 -17.15 -2.44 5.55
CA PHE A 101 -16.92 -2.17 6.96
C PHE A 101 -17.54 -0.82 7.33
N LEU A 102 -18.07 -0.71 8.54
CA LEU A 102 -18.29 0.57 9.19
C LEU A 102 -17.07 0.90 10.03
N CYS A 103 -16.44 2.04 9.76
CA CYS A 103 -15.32 2.51 10.58
C CYS A 103 -15.77 2.68 12.04
N PRO A 104 -15.15 2.03 13.05
CA PRO A 104 -15.60 2.11 14.44
C PRO A 104 -15.59 3.52 15.04
N ARG A 105 -14.79 4.44 14.48
CA ARG A 105 -14.70 5.83 14.96
C ARG A 105 -15.65 6.79 14.24
N CYS A 106 -15.77 6.69 12.91
CA CYS A 106 -16.51 7.68 12.12
C CYS A 106 -17.74 7.15 11.41
N TRP A 107 -18.05 5.85 11.58
CA TRP A 107 -19.22 5.15 11.03
C TRP A 107 -19.38 5.23 9.50
N LYS A 108 -18.36 5.72 8.79
CA LYS A 108 -18.35 5.74 7.32
C LYS A 108 -18.12 4.32 6.78
N ARG A 109 -18.84 4.01 5.69
CA ARG A 109 -18.61 2.81 4.88
C ARG A 109 -17.24 2.85 4.24
N VAL A 110 -16.42 1.83 4.49
CA VAL A 110 -15.08 1.69 3.92
C VAL A 110 -14.80 0.24 3.52
N ALA A 111 -14.02 0.07 2.46
CA ALA A 111 -13.57 -1.26 2.05
C ALA A 111 -12.33 -1.73 2.82
N VAL A 112 -11.56 -0.78 3.37
CA VAL A 112 -10.25 -1.04 3.98
C VAL A 112 -10.15 -0.34 5.33
N LEU A 113 -9.68 -1.07 6.34
CA LEU A 113 -9.27 -0.56 7.64
C LEU A 113 -7.76 -0.77 7.81
N TYR A 114 -7.12 0.13 8.56
CA TYR A 114 -5.68 0.17 8.76
C TYR A 114 -5.35 0.08 10.25
N GLY A 115 -4.40 -0.78 10.60
CA GLY A 115 -3.82 -0.88 11.94
C GLY A 115 -2.61 0.05 12.03
N VAL A 116 -2.78 1.19 12.69
CA VAL A 116 -1.74 2.25 12.82
C VAL A 116 -1.29 2.42 14.27
N GLU A 117 -2.23 2.22 15.18
CA GLU A 117 -2.09 2.28 16.64
C GLU A 117 -2.89 1.10 17.21
N LYS A 118 -3.52 1.29 18.38
CA LYS A 118 -4.32 0.27 19.07
C LYS A 118 -5.47 -0.33 18.26
N PHE A 119 -6.09 0.41 17.35
CA PHE A 119 -7.32 -0.01 16.66
C PHE A 119 -7.18 -0.05 15.14
N PHE A 120 -8.01 -0.86 14.48
CA PHE A 120 -8.18 -0.81 13.03
C PHE A 120 -9.25 0.24 12.67
N LEU A 121 -8.83 1.33 12.02
CA LEU A 121 -9.71 2.44 11.62
C LEU A 121 -9.51 2.82 10.16
N CYS A 122 -10.39 3.64 9.61
CA CYS A 122 -10.27 4.08 8.23
C CYS A 122 -9.13 5.09 8.02
N ARG A 123 -8.70 5.23 6.76
CA ARG A 123 -7.64 6.18 6.36
C ARG A 123 -7.89 7.62 6.82
N HIS A 124 -9.16 8.04 6.87
CA HIS A 124 -9.53 9.41 7.25
C HIS A 124 -9.35 9.64 8.75
N CYS A 125 -9.69 8.64 9.58
CA CYS A 125 -9.51 8.71 11.02
C CYS A 125 -8.03 8.77 11.41
N TYR A 126 -7.19 8.04 10.68
CA TYR A 126 -5.74 8.06 10.87
C TYR A 126 -5.01 9.11 10.03
N ARG A 127 -5.73 9.96 9.29
CA ARG A 127 -5.17 11.00 8.40
C ARG A 127 -4.06 10.45 7.48
N LEU A 128 -4.21 9.20 7.03
CA LEU A 128 -3.26 8.53 6.15
C LEU A 128 -3.34 9.12 4.74
N THR A 129 -2.18 9.32 4.13
CA THR A 129 -2.07 9.69 2.72
C THR A 129 -1.64 8.49 1.90
N TYR A 130 -1.86 8.52 0.59
CA TYR A 130 -1.22 7.56 -0.30
C TYR A 130 0.27 7.88 -0.41
N GLY A 131 1.13 6.87 -0.53
CA GLY A 131 2.57 7.07 -0.73
C GLY A 131 2.86 7.93 -1.95
N SER A 132 2.07 7.76 -3.01
CA SER A 132 2.14 8.58 -4.24
C SER A 132 1.91 10.08 -4.02
N GLN A 133 1.17 10.48 -2.99
CA GLN A 133 0.95 11.89 -2.64
C GLN A 133 2.15 12.53 -1.95
N GLN A 134 3.07 11.72 -1.44
CA GLN A 134 4.31 12.18 -0.80
C GLN A 134 5.55 11.99 -1.70
N GLU A 135 5.38 11.45 -2.91
CA GLU A 135 6.49 11.24 -3.85
C GLU A 135 7.02 12.57 -4.40
N GLY A 136 8.32 12.80 -4.26
CA GLY A 136 9.00 13.91 -4.92
C GLY A 136 9.02 13.73 -6.45
N ALA A 137 9.42 14.77 -7.18
CA ALA A 137 9.57 14.69 -8.63
C ALA A 137 10.50 13.53 -9.06
N VAL A 138 11.63 13.36 -8.37
CA VAL A 138 12.58 12.25 -8.59
C VAL A 138 11.93 10.89 -8.36
N ASP A 139 11.24 10.71 -7.23
CA ASP A 139 10.61 9.43 -6.88
C ASP A 139 9.53 9.04 -7.91
N ARG A 140 8.75 10.03 -8.38
CA ARG A 140 7.76 9.83 -9.45
C ARG A 140 8.43 9.38 -10.75
N MET A 141 9.55 9.98 -11.14
CA MET A 141 10.29 9.60 -12.34
C MET A 141 10.88 8.19 -12.22
N MET A 142 11.47 7.85 -11.07
CA MET A 142 11.97 6.50 -10.81
C MET A 142 10.86 5.44 -10.84
N ARG A 143 9.68 5.75 -10.29
CA ARG A 143 8.51 4.85 -10.37
C ARG A 143 8.00 4.70 -11.81
N LYS A 144 8.00 5.77 -12.62
CA LYS A 144 7.67 5.71 -14.06
C LYS A 144 8.63 4.75 -14.77
N GLN A 145 9.93 4.89 -14.56
CA GLN A 145 10.95 4.01 -15.15
C GLN A 145 10.74 2.54 -14.78
N ARG A 146 10.52 2.23 -13.49
CA ARG A 146 10.26 0.84 -13.02
C ARG A 146 9.03 0.22 -13.67
N LYS A 147 7.92 0.97 -13.77
CA LYS A 147 6.70 0.50 -14.44
C LYS A 147 6.93 0.20 -15.93
N ILE A 148 7.72 1.03 -16.61
CA ILE A 148 8.07 0.80 -18.01
C ILE A 148 8.94 -0.47 -18.12
N ARG A 149 9.98 -0.60 -17.28
CA ARG A 149 10.86 -1.78 -17.25
C ARG A 149 10.07 -3.06 -16.98
N GLU A 150 9.14 -3.05 -16.03
CA GLU A 150 8.26 -4.18 -15.74
C GLU A 150 7.42 -4.57 -16.95
N ARG A 151 6.82 -3.58 -17.63
CA ARG A 151 6.05 -3.81 -18.86
C ARG A 151 6.90 -4.34 -20.02
N LEU A 152 8.18 -4.00 -20.03
CA LEU A 152 9.15 -4.46 -21.03
C LEU A 152 9.86 -5.75 -20.62
N HIS A 153 9.51 -6.35 -19.47
CA HIS A 153 10.20 -7.50 -18.89
C HIS A 153 11.73 -7.29 -18.76
N ALA A 154 12.15 -6.04 -18.53
CA ALA A 154 13.54 -5.65 -18.38
C ALA A 154 13.95 -5.62 -16.89
N SER A 155 15.27 -5.58 -16.64
CA SER A 155 15.83 -5.44 -15.30
C SER A 155 15.25 -4.23 -14.57
N GLN A 156 14.94 -4.40 -13.28
CA GLN A 156 14.45 -3.32 -12.39
C GLN A 156 15.57 -2.40 -11.91
N ILE A 157 16.84 -2.77 -12.14
CA ILE A 157 17.99 -1.90 -11.88
C ILE A 157 17.94 -0.76 -12.89
N LEU A 158 17.83 0.48 -12.40
CA LEU A 158 17.56 1.65 -13.25
C LEU A 158 18.70 2.01 -14.20
N VAL A 159 19.94 1.60 -13.88
CA VAL A 159 21.13 1.83 -14.72
C VAL A 159 21.26 0.82 -15.86
N ASP A 160 20.61 -0.34 -15.78
CA ASP A 160 20.74 -1.39 -16.79
C ASP A 160 20.05 -0.98 -18.09
N PRO A 161 20.67 -1.13 -19.27
CA PRO A 161 20.03 -0.73 -20.52
C PRO A 161 18.77 -1.58 -20.83
N ILE A 162 17.78 -0.96 -21.48
CA ILE A 162 16.60 -1.67 -22.02
C ILE A 162 16.93 -2.09 -23.46
N LEU A 163 17.33 -3.35 -23.64
CA LEU A 163 17.88 -3.83 -24.90
C LEU A 163 16.82 -4.47 -25.82
N PHE A 164 15.93 -5.28 -25.26
CA PHE A 164 15.08 -6.18 -26.05
C PHE A 164 13.60 -5.86 -25.93
N LYS A 165 12.90 -5.99 -27.06
CA LYS A 165 11.44 -5.86 -27.14
C LYS A 165 10.75 -7.18 -26.74
N PRO A 166 9.72 -7.14 -25.88
CA PRO A 166 8.89 -8.29 -25.60
C PRO A 166 8.22 -8.89 -26.84
N LYS A 167 8.05 -10.21 -26.84
CA LYS A 167 7.24 -10.91 -27.84
C LYS A 167 5.80 -10.38 -27.82
N GLY A 168 5.21 -10.14 -28.99
CA GLY A 168 3.84 -9.61 -29.12
C GLY A 168 3.70 -8.09 -28.96
N MET A 169 4.76 -7.36 -28.63
CA MET A 169 4.73 -5.89 -28.61
C MET A 169 5.09 -5.32 -29.98
N HIS A 170 4.35 -4.31 -30.45
CA HIS A 170 4.69 -3.59 -31.68
C HIS A 170 5.96 -2.73 -31.48
N GLN A 171 6.84 -2.66 -32.50
CA GLN A 171 8.13 -1.96 -32.41
C GLN A 171 7.95 -0.49 -32.00
N LYS A 172 7.03 0.23 -32.65
CA LYS A 172 6.67 1.61 -32.30
C LYS A 172 6.28 1.81 -30.83
N THR A 173 5.59 0.83 -30.23
CA THR A 173 5.20 0.90 -28.81
C THR A 173 6.42 0.70 -27.92
N PHE A 174 7.31 -0.21 -28.30
CA PHE A 174 8.57 -0.45 -27.59
C PHE A 174 9.47 0.79 -27.61
N ASP A 175 9.70 1.37 -28.79
CA ASP A 175 10.58 2.54 -28.95
C ASP A 175 10.07 3.72 -28.11
N ARG A 176 8.77 4.01 -28.18
CA ARG A 176 8.13 5.05 -27.36
C ARG A 176 8.31 4.80 -25.86
N LEU A 177 8.14 3.55 -25.40
CA LEU A 177 8.32 3.21 -23.98
C LEU A 177 9.78 3.36 -23.55
N ARG A 178 10.73 2.98 -24.42
CA ARG A 178 12.17 3.16 -24.17
C ARG A 178 12.52 4.64 -24.07
N GLU A 179 12.08 5.46 -25.01
CA GLU A 179 12.26 6.92 -24.99
C GLU A 179 11.66 7.56 -23.73
N ASP A 180 10.45 7.13 -23.34
CA ASP A 180 9.78 7.56 -22.11
C ASP A 180 10.60 7.24 -20.85
N ALA A 181 11.29 6.10 -20.83
CA ALA A 181 12.17 5.67 -19.73
C ALA A 181 13.47 6.47 -19.72
N ASP A 182 14.10 6.67 -20.88
CA ASP A 182 15.33 7.46 -21.02
C ASP A 182 15.12 8.93 -20.63
N TYR A 183 14.00 9.51 -21.06
CA TYR A 183 13.61 10.88 -20.68
C TYR A 183 13.41 11.00 -19.17
N ALA A 184 12.70 10.04 -18.56
CA ALA A 184 12.50 10.02 -17.11
C ALA A 184 13.82 9.81 -16.33
N SER A 185 14.75 9.03 -16.89
CA SER A 185 16.10 8.85 -16.33
C SER A 185 16.87 10.17 -16.34
N LYS A 186 16.97 10.82 -17.51
CA LYS A 186 17.63 12.13 -17.68
C LYS A 186 17.08 13.19 -16.71
N LEU A 187 15.75 13.35 -16.66
CA LEU A 187 15.12 14.29 -15.73
C LEU A 187 15.43 13.98 -14.26
N SER A 188 15.39 12.69 -13.88
CA SER A 188 15.70 12.30 -12.50
C SER A 188 17.14 12.63 -12.12
N SER A 189 18.10 12.39 -13.03
CA SER A 189 19.51 12.72 -12.85
C SER A 189 19.72 14.23 -12.75
N LEU A 190 19.10 15.03 -13.62
CA LEU A 190 19.16 16.50 -13.59
C LEU A 190 18.69 17.05 -12.23
N ILE A 191 17.54 16.60 -11.75
CA ILE A 191 16.99 17.04 -10.46
C ILE A 191 17.88 16.60 -9.29
N ILE A 192 18.48 15.41 -9.36
CA ILE A 192 19.42 14.93 -8.34
C ILE A 192 20.69 15.79 -8.32
N CYS A 193 21.31 16.04 -9.47
CA CYS A 193 22.51 16.87 -9.58
C CYS A 193 22.25 18.29 -9.06
N GLN A 194 21.12 18.90 -9.44
CA GLN A 194 20.72 20.21 -8.94
C GLN A 194 20.56 20.23 -7.41
N ARG A 195 19.98 19.17 -6.81
CA ARG A 195 19.84 19.04 -5.36
C ARG A 195 21.17 18.82 -4.64
N LEU A 196 22.13 18.16 -5.28
CA LEU A 196 23.45 17.88 -4.73
C LEU A 196 24.46 19.01 -5.02
N GLY A 197 24.05 20.09 -5.69
CA GLY A 197 24.93 21.20 -6.05
C GLY A 197 25.97 20.85 -7.13
N ILE A 198 25.77 19.75 -7.84
CA ILE A 198 26.67 19.30 -8.92
C ILE A 198 26.24 20.04 -10.19
N LYS A 199 27.12 20.88 -10.74
CA LYS A 199 26.92 21.50 -12.05
C LYS A 199 27.16 20.43 -13.13
N ILE A 200 26.17 20.24 -14.01
CA ILE A 200 26.24 19.42 -15.22
C ILE A 200 26.64 20.32 -16.39
#